data_AF-A0A923A4S3-F1
#
_entry.id   AF-A0A923A4S3-F1
#
_cell.length_a   1.000
_cell.length_b   1.000
_cell.length_c   1.000
_cell.angle_alpha   90.00
_cell.angle_beta   90.00
_cell.angle_gamma   90.00
#
_symmetry.space_group_name_H-M   'P 1'
#
loop_
_entity.id
_entity.type
_entity.pdbx_description
1 polymer ?
#
loop_
_entity_poly.entity_id
_entity_poly.type
_entity_poly.pdbx_seq_one_letter_code
_entity_poly.pdbx_strand_id
1 'polypeptide(L)'
;MNDFAVFWGCTIPARFPFIEKATRLAFADLGATVHELDGHTCCPEGVLVKSSDEETFYTTAARNLALVERAGLDVVTPCNGCYSTFREAASHLATDWRSRERINERLAAEGLHYAGDLKITHFAEWLTDELGSALVASRITKPFWGMRVAVHYGCHLLRPQPAVRWDDPLHPVKVEQFVTALGAKVVDYPTKMQCCGGALDRVGEREGALAFCRRKLEDLKREEVDALVVVCPSCFQQFDLNQAALQRANEDIHVPVFFLSELIALGMGHTPEEIGLDMHRVSVEPFLAKWGARASDKERIAKDFDVALLGKCYACQACKDDCPVCTVDGEFQPTEVIGQLLRGEIDEVVAAGQLWKCLECYTCQELCHSHIGMAEAFRKLKEIAMAAEAGPESVASAYRTFLETGALGKPKEGARAKLGLSPLPVSGGDVIARLMDEE
;
A
#
# COMPACT_ATOMS: atom_id res chain seq x y z
N MET A 1 21.61 -3.88 8.96
CA MET A 1 22.43 -2.76 9.48
C MET A 1 21.59 -1.93 10.43
N ASN A 2 21.99 -1.68 11.69
CA ASN A 2 21.18 -0.90 12.67
C ASN A 2 21.86 0.38 13.17
N ASP A 3 23.10 0.63 12.75
CA ASP A 3 23.89 1.79 13.15
C ASP A 3 24.56 2.36 11.89
N PHE A 4 24.29 3.62 11.55
CA PHE A 4 24.75 4.24 10.30
C PHE A 4 24.69 5.77 10.34
N ALA A 5 25.43 6.39 9.40
CA ALA A 5 25.27 7.80 9.10
C ALA A 5 24.06 8.01 8.17
N VAL A 6 23.22 9.01 8.46
CA VAL A 6 22.18 9.45 7.53
C VAL A 6 22.67 10.61 6.69
N PHE A 7 22.46 10.51 5.38
CA PHE A 7 22.68 11.62 4.47
C PHE A 7 21.33 12.17 3.98
N TRP A 8 20.89 13.28 4.55
CA TRP A 8 19.62 13.93 4.19
C TRP A 8 19.62 14.62 2.83
N GLY A 9 20.81 14.92 2.30
CA GLY A 9 20.97 15.76 1.12
C GLY A 9 20.55 17.21 1.40
N CYS A 10 20.24 17.95 0.33
CA CYS A 10 19.95 19.38 0.45
C CYS A 10 18.45 19.69 0.54
N THR A 11 17.62 18.98 -0.23
CA THR A 11 16.19 19.33 -0.36
C THR A 11 15.38 19.00 0.88
N ILE A 12 15.61 17.84 1.50
CA ILE A 12 14.85 17.40 2.68
C ILE A 12 14.97 18.41 3.82
N PRO A 13 16.18 18.72 4.34
CA PRO A 13 16.28 19.63 5.48
C PRO A 13 15.89 21.08 5.12
N ALA A 14 16.12 21.52 3.87
CA ALA A 14 15.90 22.91 3.48
C ALA A 14 14.48 23.24 2.97
N ARG A 15 13.70 22.23 2.56
CA ARG A 15 12.37 22.42 1.94
C ARG A 15 11.29 21.51 2.50
N PHE A 16 11.62 20.29 2.91
CA PHE A 16 10.67 19.30 3.38
C PHE A 16 11.07 18.71 4.74
N PRO A 17 11.20 19.53 5.80
CA PRO A 17 11.64 19.06 7.12
C PRO A 17 10.68 18.03 7.74
N PHE A 18 9.41 18.01 7.32
CA PHE A 18 8.45 16.97 7.70
C PHE A 18 8.83 15.57 7.17
N ILE A 19 9.49 15.48 6.00
CA ILE A 19 10.05 14.20 5.51
C ILE A 19 11.19 13.75 6.42
N GLU A 20 12.04 14.68 6.87
CA GLU A 20 13.10 14.37 7.84
C GLU A 20 12.49 13.86 9.16
N LYS A 21 11.50 14.59 9.69
CA LYS A 21 10.75 14.23 10.89
C LYS A 21 10.17 12.82 10.78
N ALA A 22 9.41 12.53 9.72
CA ALA A 22 8.81 11.22 9.48
C ALA A 22 9.86 10.10 9.40
N THR A 23 10.98 10.37 8.72
CA THR A 23 12.07 9.39 8.55
C THR A 23 12.78 9.12 9.88
N ARG A 24 12.99 10.13 10.73
CA ARG A 24 13.53 9.95 12.08
C ARG A 24 12.61 9.15 12.99
N LEU A 25 11.29 9.40 12.92
CA LEU A 25 10.30 8.59 13.65
C LEU A 25 10.40 7.12 13.24
N ALA A 26 10.38 6.85 11.94
CA ALA A 26 10.54 5.50 11.41
C ALA A 26 11.86 4.83 11.84
N PHE A 27 12.98 5.57 11.83
CA PHE A 27 14.25 5.04 12.34
C PHE A 27 14.19 4.69 13.82
N ALA A 28 13.61 5.56 14.65
CA ALA A 28 13.49 5.32 16.09
C ALA A 28 12.60 4.11 16.40
N ASP A 29 11.44 4.00 15.76
CA ASP A 29 10.49 2.89 15.96
C ASP A 29 11.05 1.54 15.52
N LEU A 30 11.92 1.56 14.50
CA LEU A 30 12.62 0.39 13.99
C LEU A 30 13.95 0.10 14.72
N GLY A 31 14.31 0.92 15.72
CA GLY A 31 15.48 0.71 16.57
C GLY A 31 16.82 1.00 15.90
N ALA A 32 16.86 1.89 14.90
CA ALA A 32 18.09 2.34 14.27
C ALA A 32 18.80 3.42 15.12
N THR A 33 20.11 3.31 15.23
CA THR A 33 20.99 4.39 15.71
C THR A 33 21.45 5.19 14.50
N VAL A 34 21.15 6.48 14.49
CA VAL A 34 21.36 7.34 13.32
C VAL A 34 22.30 8.47 13.67
N HIS A 35 23.38 8.57 12.89
CA HIS A 35 24.40 9.60 13.06
C HIS A 35 24.32 10.66 11.98
N GLU A 36 24.41 11.91 12.38
CA GLU A 36 24.56 13.03 11.46
C GLU A 36 25.99 13.52 11.52
N LEU A 37 26.65 13.56 10.36
CA LEU A 37 28.04 13.95 10.28
C LEU A 37 28.13 15.41 9.83
N ASP A 38 28.90 16.18 10.59
CA ASP A 38 29.17 17.57 10.27
C ASP A 38 29.95 17.72 8.97
N GLY A 39 29.67 18.82 8.27
CA GLY A 39 30.44 19.25 7.11
C GLY A 39 30.10 18.55 5.81
N HIS A 40 29.05 17.72 5.76
CA HIS A 40 28.52 17.23 4.49
C HIS A 40 28.00 18.40 3.62
N THR A 41 28.12 18.26 2.30
CA THR A 41 27.62 19.25 1.34
C THR A 41 26.50 18.65 0.49
N CYS A 42 26.20 19.24 -0.67
CA CYS A 42 25.33 18.59 -1.66
C CYS A 42 25.95 17.28 -2.15
N CYS A 43 25.10 16.31 -2.52
CA CYS A 43 25.53 15.01 -3.05
C CYS A 43 26.15 15.05 -4.45
N PRO A 44 26.61 16.18 -4.97
CA PRO A 44 26.24 16.81 -6.25
C PRO A 44 25.19 16.10 -7.12
N GLU A 45 24.23 16.87 -7.63
CA GLU A 45 23.23 16.34 -8.55
C GLU A 45 23.81 16.16 -9.98
N GLY A 46 23.54 15.00 -10.59
CA GLY A 46 24.18 14.58 -11.84
C GLY A 46 23.79 15.40 -13.09
N VAL A 47 22.52 15.79 -13.24
CA VAL A 47 22.05 16.55 -14.42
C VAL A 47 22.66 17.95 -14.48
N LEU A 48 22.96 18.56 -13.34
CA LEU A 48 23.56 19.91 -13.28
C LEU A 48 25.08 19.86 -13.16
N VAL A 49 25.61 19.13 -12.16
CA VAL A 49 27.04 19.22 -11.82
C VAL A 49 27.87 18.36 -12.75
N LYS A 50 27.48 17.10 -12.97
CA LYS A 50 28.28 16.17 -13.78
C LYS A 50 28.37 16.60 -15.24
N SER A 51 27.29 17.17 -15.78
CA SER A 51 27.28 17.72 -17.14
C SER A 51 28.21 18.92 -17.32
N SER A 52 28.48 19.67 -16.25
CA SER A 52 29.36 20.83 -16.29
C SER A 52 30.82 20.45 -16.00
N ASP A 53 31.04 19.62 -15.00
CA ASP A 53 32.37 19.13 -14.62
C ASP A 53 32.26 17.79 -13.88
N GLU A 54 32.64 16.72 -14.57
CA GLU A 54 32.64 15.36 -14.05
C GLU A 54 33.65 15.17 -12.91
N GLU A 55 34.79 15.87 -12.92
CA GLU A 55 35.79 15.76 -11.86
C GLU A 55 35.27 16.41 -10.56
N THR A 56 34.60 17.57 -10.66
CA THR A 56 33.93 18.20 -9.52
C THR A 56 32.82 17.29 -8.96
N PHE A 57 32.04 16.64 -9.81
CA PHE A 57 31.00 15.69 -9.41
C PHE A 57 31.58 14.53 -8.58
N TYR A 58 32.57 13.80 -9.09
CA TYR A 58 33.13 12.67 -8.34
C TYR A 58 33.94 13.11 -7.12
N THR A 59 34.68 14.22 -7.20
CA THR A 59 35.44 14.74 -6.04
C THR A 59 34.51 15.08 -4.89
N THR A 60 33.40 15.77 -5.16
CA THR A 60 32.46 16.18 -4.09
C THR A 60 31.68 14.99 -3.54
N ALA A 61 31.27 14.05 -4.40
CA ALA A 61 30.64 12.80 -3.94
C ALA A 61 31.60 11.98 -3.06
N ALA A 62 32.84 11.78 -3.50
CA ALA A 62 33.87 11.08 -2.73
C ALA A 62 34.21 11.79 -1.41
N ARG A 63 34.23 13.13 -1.37
CA ARG A 63 34.42 13.89 -0.14
C ARG A 63 33.36 13.55 0.90
N ASN A 64 32.08 13.53 0.51
CA ASN A 64 30.99 13.20 1.42
C ASN A 64 31.08 11.75 1.90
N LEU A 65 31.46 10.81 1.03
CA LEU A 65 31.67 9.41 1.41
C LEU A 65 32.88 9.24 2.34
N ALA A 66 33.97 9.96 2.10
CA ALA A 66 35.17 9.96 2.96
C ALA A 66 34.86 10.46 4.38
N LEU A 67 33.93 11.41 4.54
CA LEU A 67 33.46 11.83 5.87
C LEU A 67 32.79 10.68 6.63
N VAL A 68 31.98 9.88 5.92
CA VAL A 68 31.31 8.71 6.49
C VAL A 68 32.31 7.60 6.82
N GLU A 69 33.23 7.31 5.91
CA GLU A 69 34.32 6.34 6.12
C GLU A 69 35.20 6.71 7.32
N ARG A 70 35.53 7.99 7.48
CA ARG A 70 36.32 8.48 8.63
C ARG A 70 35.60 8.23 9.96
N ALA A 71 34.26 8.23 9.96
CA ALA A 71 33.46 7.91 11.14
C ALA A 71 33.33 6.38 11.36
N GLY A 72 33.79 5.55 10.42
CA GLY A 72 33.69 4.09 10.50
C GLY A 72 32.25 3.57 10.33
N LEU A 73 31.40 4.32 9.62
CA LEU A 73 29.98 4.02 9.45
C LEU A 73 29.66 3.69 7.99
N ASP A 74 28.49 3.09 7.78
CA ASP A 74 27.81 3.01 6.50
C ASP A 74 26.90 4.23 6.29
N VAL A 75 26.37 4.44 5.08
CA VAL A 75 25.47 5.57 4.78
C VAL A 75 24.08 5.11 4.32
N VAL A 76 23.05 5.68 4.94
CA VAL A 76 21.66 5.56 4.49
C VAL A 76 21.16 6.91 4.00
N THR A 77 20.47 6.95 2.86
CA THR A 77 19.84 8.18 2.35
C THR A 77 18.39 7.94 1.91
N PRO A 78 17.43 8.81 2.29
CA PRO A 78 16.06 8.78 1.80
C PRO A 78 15.88 9.56 0.49
N CYS A 79 16.93 9.70 -0.33
CA CYS A 79 16.85 10.43 -1.59
C CYS A 79 17.44 9.61 -2.73
N ASN A 80 16.60 9.26 -3.72
CA ASN A 80 17.04 8.60 -4.95
C ASN A 80 18.23 9.30 -5.62
N GLY A 81 18.22 10.64 -5.68
CA GLY A 81 19.28 11.40 -6.34
C GLY A 81 20.62 11.30 -5.60
N CYS A 82 20.59 11.41 -4.27
CA CYS A 82 21.80 11.22 -3.44
C CYS A 82 22.30 9.78 -3.54
N TYR A 83 21.39 8.82 -3.48
CA TYR A 83 21.69 7.39 -3.59
C TYR A 83 22.36 7.05 -4.92
N SER A 84 21.78 7.45 -6.06
CA SER A 84 22.40 7.17 -7.36
C SER A 84 23.76 7.82 -7.49
N THR A 85 23.92 9.08 -7.06
CA THR A 85 25.23 9.75 -7.16
C THR A 85 26.28 9.02 -6.36
N PHE A 86 25.98 8.63 -5.11
CA PHE A 86 26.97 7.92 -4.30
C PHE A 86 27.29 6.54 -4.85
N ARG A 87 26.27 5.77 -5.29
CA ARG A 87 26.51 4.46 -5.93
C ARG A 87 27.33 4.59 -7.21
N GLU A 88 27.06 5.62 -8.01
CA GLU A 88 27.80 5.91 -9.23
C GLU A 88 29.24 6.32 -8.97
N ALA A 89 29.47 7.22 -8.02
CA ALA A 89 30.82 7.61 -7.60
C ALA A 89 31.61 6.42 -7.05
N ALA A 90 30.99 5.61 -6.16
CA ALA A 90 31.62 4.42 -5.63
C ALA A 90 31.97 3.42 -6.75
N SER A 91 31.04 3.16 -7.67
CA SER A 91 31.27 2.27 -8.81
C SER A 91 32.38 2.79 -9.74
N HIS A 92 32.40 4.10 -10.04
CA HIS A 92 33.43 4.70 -10.89
C HIS A 92 34.81 4.57 -10.25
N LEU A 93 34.94 5.00 -8.99
CA LEU A 93 36.22 5.04 -8.26
C LEU A 93 36.74 3.65 -7.86
N ALA A 94 35.87 2.65 -7.76
CA ALA A 94 36.28 1.26 -7.62
C ALA A 94 36.95 0.70 -8.90
N THR A 95 36.58 1.23 -10.08
CA THR A 95 37.09 0.75 -11.37
C THR A 95 38.23 1.60 -11.93
N ASP A 96 38.24 2.91 -11.66
CA ASP A 96 39.31 3.83 -12.08
C ASP A 96 40.13 4.27 -10.87
N TRP A 97 41.14 3.46 -10.53
CA TRP A 97 42.04 3.74 -9.41
C TRP A 97 42.83 5.04 -9.61
N ARG A 98 43.10 5.49 -10.85
CA ARG A 98 43.83 6.75 -11.10
C ARG A 98 42.96 7.96 -10.79
N SER A 99 41.67 7.88 -11.13
CA SER A 99 40.67 8.86 -10.72
C SER A 99 40.58 8.94 -9.20
N ARG A 100 40.52 7.79 -8.53
CA ARG A 100 40.51 7.71 -7.05
C ARG A 100 41.75 8.35 -6.42
N GLU A 101 42.96 8.02 -6.89
CA GLU A 101 44.21 8.62 -6.37
C GLU A 101 44.22 10.15 -6.52
N ARG A 102 43.91 10.66 -7.72
CA ARG A 102 43.86 12.10 -7.98
C ARG A 102 42.81 12.81 -7.11
N ILE A 103 41.66 12.19 -6.88
CA ILE A 103 40.65 12.72 -5.96
C ILE A 103 41.17 12.70 -4.52
N ASN A 104 41.80 11.62 -4.08
CA ASN A 104 42.38 11.52 -2.74
C ASN A 104 43.49 12.56 -2.49
N GLU A 105 44.30 12.92 -3.50
CA GLU A 105 45.25 14.03 -3.40
C GLU A 105 44.55 15.37 -3.10
N ARG A 106 43.37 15.61 -3.69
CA ARG A 106 42.54 16.80 -3.38
C ARG A 106 41.93 16.70 -1.98
N LEU A 107 41.39 15.54 -1.62
CA LEU A 107 40.77 15.29 -0.31
C LEU A 107 41.77 15.43 0.85
N ALA A 108 43.05 15.16 0.61
CA ALA A 108 44.12 15.31 1.60
C ALA A 108 44.23 16.75 2.16
N ALA A 109 43.84 17.77 1.38
CA ALA A 109 43.78 19.16 1.84
C ALA A 109 42.78 19.37 2.99
N GLU A 110 41.78 18.51 3.12
CA GLU A 110 40.81 18.49 4.22
C GLU A 110 41.07 17.35 5.23
N GLY A 111 42.22 16.67 5.13
CA GLY A 111 42.52 15.51 5.97
C GLY A 111 41.55 14.34 5.74
N LEU A 112 41.07 14.19 4.50
CA LEU A 112 40.16 13.13 4.08
C LEU A 112 40.83 12.18 3.09
N HIS A 113 40.36 10.93 3.09
CA HIS A 113 40.77 9.90 2.15
C HIS A 113 39.57 8.97 1.91
N TYR A 114 39.28 8.67 0.64
CA TYR A 114 38.22 7.74 0.24
C TYR A 114 38.82 6.40 -0.19
N ALA A 115 38.49 5.33 0.53
CA ALA A 115 38.91 3.97 0.25
C ALA A 115 37.88 3.21 -0.62
N GLY A 116 36.59 3.45 -0.38
CA GLY A 116 35.47 2.74 -1.00
C GLY A 116 34.98 1.52 -0.22
N ASP A 117 35.18 1.53 1.11
CA ASP A 117 34.93 0.40 2.01
C ASP A 117 33.60 0.51 2.79
N LEU A 118 32.75 1.49 2.46
CA LEU A 118 31.44 1.69 3.09
C LEU A 118 30.28 1.19 2.22
N LYS A 119 29.19 0.78 2.87
CA LYS A 119 27.94 0.42 2.21
C LYS A 119 27.05 1.66 2.04
N ILE A 120 26.61 1.86 0.80
CA ILE A 120 25.68 2.93 0.42
C ILE A 120 24.31 2.30 0.20
N THR A 121 23.35 2.68 1.03
CA THR A 121 22.01 2.09 1.07
C THR A 121 20.93 3.17 0.94
N HIS A 122 19.90 2.90 0.15
CA HIS A 122 18.71 3.74 0.11
C HIS A 122 17.80 3.43 1.31
N PHE A 123 17.04 4.40 1.83
CA PHE A 123 16.08 4.16 2.91
C PHE A 123 15.10 3.01 2.60
N ALA A 124 14.57 2.96 1.38
CA ALA A 124 13.72 1.86 0.92
C ALA A 124 14.46 0.50 0.88
N GLU A 125 15.73 0.48 0.47
CA GLU A 125 16.57 -0.73 0.46
C GLU A 125 16.85 -1.22 1.89
N TRP A 126 17.10 -0.30 2.81
CA TRP A 126 17.28 -0.62 4.23
C TRP A 126 16.02 -1.26 4.82
N LEU A 127 14.84 -0.72 4.50
CA LEU A 127 13.56 -1.28 4.97
C LEU A 127 13.30 -2.69 4.41
N THR A 128 13.54 -2.93 3.12
CA THR A 128 13.15 -4.19 2.47
C THR A 128 14.19 -5.29 2.59
N ASP A 129 15.48 -4.96 2.48
CA ASP A 129 16.54 -5.96 2.33
C ASP A 129 17.36 -6.10 3.62
N GLU A 130 17.61 -5.00 4.35
CA GLU A 130 18.36 -5.05 5.61
C GLU A 130 17.50 -5.45 6.81
N LEU A 131 16.32 -4.84 6.93
CA LEU A 131 15.36 -5.18 7.98
C LEU A 131 14.40 -6.29 7.57
N GLY A 132 13.96 -6.27 6.31
CA GLY A 132 12.91 -7.16 5.81
C GLY A 132 11.51 -6.56 5.98
N SER A 133 10.73 -6.57 4.89
CA SER A 133 9.35 -6.05 4.89
C SER A 133 8.46 -6.67 5.97
N ALA A 134 8.66 -7.95 6.30
CA ALA A 134 7.90 -8.64 7.33
C ALA A 134 8.17 -8.11 8.74
N LEU A 135 9.43 -7.76 9.05
CA LEU A 135 9.78 -7.15 10.34
C LEU A 135 9.09 -5.80 10.48
N VAL A 136 9.19 -4.95 9.46
CA VAL A 136 8.56 -3.62 9.49
C VAL A 136 7.03 -3.75 9.60
N ALA A 137 6.41 -4.63 8.80
CA ALA A 137 4.98 -4.91 8.87
C ALA A 137 4.53 -5.38 10.26
N SER A 138 5.35 -6.16 10.98
CA SER A 138 5.03 -6.59 12.35
C SER A 138 5.00 -5.45 13.38
N ARG A 139 5.61 -4.30 13.06
CA ARG A 139 5.60 -3.09 13.89
C ARG A 139 4.46 -2.13 13.52
N ILE A 140 3.75 -2.39 12.41
CA ILE A 140 2.60 -1.58 12.00
C ILE A 140 1.41 -1.91 12.89
N THR A 141 0.98 -0.92 13.67
CA THR A 141 -0.17 -1.02 14.57
C THR A 141 -1.47 -0.64 13.86
N LYS A 142 -1.38 0.21 12.85
CA LYS A 142 -2.49 0.67 12.01
C LYS A 142 -2.20 0.33 10.55
N PRO A 143 -2.63 -0.84 10.05
CA PRO A 143 -2.39 -1.21 8.65
C PRO A 143 -3.26 -0.39 7.68
N PHE A 144 -2.80 -0.23 6.45
CA PHE A 144 -3.49 0.52 5.39
C PHE A 144 -4.57 -0.27 4.66
N TRP A 145 -5.33 -1.08 5.42
CA TRP A 145 -6.36 -1.94 4.86
C TRP A 145 -7.43 -1.13 4.11
N GLY A 146 -7.85 -1.64 2.95
CA GLY A 146 -8.84 -1.00 2.09
C GLY A 146 -8.33 0.20 1.30
N MET A 147 -7.08 0.63 1.50
CA MET A 147 -6.48 1.76 0.78
C MET A 147 -5.80 1.30 -0.52
N ARG A 148 -6.04 2.05 -1.59
CA ARG A 148 -5.46 1.85 -2.93
C ARG A 148 -4.29 2.80 -3.12
N VAL A 149 -3.08 2.27 -3.20
CA VAL A 149 -1.86 3.09 -3.23
C VAL A 149 -1.06 2.80 -4.50
N ALA A 150 -0.70 3.85 -5.23
CA ALA A 150 0.27 3.72 -6.32
C ALA A 150 1.68 4.04 -5.82
N VAL A 151 2.69 3.41 -6.43
CA VAL A 151 4.10 3.66 -6.12
C VAL A 151 4.77 4.39 -7.28
N HIS A 152 5.54 5.42 -6.95
CA HIS A 152 6.50 6.04 -7.84
C HIS A 152 7.92 5.78 -7.34
N TYR A 153 8.56 4.78 -7.94
CA TYR A 153 9.94 4.40 -7.66
C TYR A 153 10.93 5.53 -7.90
N GLY A 154 10.70 6.36 -8.93
CA GLY A 154 11.65 7.33 -9.42
C GLY A 154 12.81 6.69 -10.19
N CYS A 155 13.44 7.46 -11.08
CA CYS A 155 14.46 6.93 -11.99
C CYS A 155 15.73 6.47 -11.26
N HIS A 156 16.23 7.29 -10.34
CA HIS A 156 17.54 7.13 -9.71
C HIS A 156 17.59 6.10 -8.56
N LEU A 157 16.43 5.55 -8.16
CA LEU A 157 16.40 4.41 -7.23
C LEU A 157 16.86 3.10 -7.89
N LEU A 158 16.68 3.00 -9.21
CA LEU A 158 16.84 1.77 -9.97
C LEU A 158 17.90 1.90 -11.08
N ARG A 159 18.33 3.12 -11.41
CA ARG A 159 19.20 3.41 -12.54
C ARG A 159 20.25 4.46 -12.17
N PRO A 160 21.46 4.40 -12.76
CA PRO A 160 21.89 3.45 -13.78
C PRO A 160 22.25 2.07 -13.19
N GLN A 161 21.90 0.99 -13.91
CA GLN A 161 22.12 -0.39 -13.45
C GLN A 161 23.59 -0.78 -13.22
N PRO A 162 24.59 -0.28 -13.99
CA PRO A 162 25.98 -0.60 -13.67
C PRO A 162 26.41 -0.28 -12.24
N ALA A 163 25.80 0.74 -11.62
CA ALA A 163 26.13 1.22 -10.28
C ALA A 163 25.09 0.87 -9.19
N VAL A 164 23.80 1.07 -9.45
CA VAL A 164 22.76 0.97 -8.40
C VAL A 164 22.45 -0.49 -8.02
N ARG A 165 22.14 -1.36 -9.00
CA ARG A 165 21.94 -2.82 -8.86
C ARG A 165 21.07 -3.26 -7.67
N TRP A 166 19.93 -2.61 -7.42
CA TRP A 166 19.08 -2.95 -6.28
C TRP A 166 17.82 -3.77 -6.64
N ASP A 167 17.12 -3.39 -7.70
CA ASP A 167 15.92 -4.09 -8.21
C ASP A 167 15.88 -3.98 -9.75
N ASP A 168 14.94 -4.68 -10.40
CA ASP A 168 14.78 -4.63 -11.85
C ASP A 168 14.42 -3.19 -12.29
N PRO A 169 15.14 -2.61 -13.27
CA PRO A 169 14.93 -1.22 -13.68
C PRO A 169 13.64 -0.98 -14.48
N LEU A 170 13.00 -2.03 -14.98
CA LEU A 170 11.80 -2.00 -15.82
C LEU A 170 10.60 -2.61 -15.12
N HIS A 171 10.80 -3.62 -14.25
CA HIS A 171 9.75 -4.33 -13.52
C HIS A 171 10.11 -4.48 -12.03
N PRO A 172 10.36 -3.38 -11.30
CA PRO A 172 10.69 -3.44 -9.89
C PRO A 172 9.49 -3.95 -9.09
N VAL A 173 9.77 -4.60 -7.96
CA VAL A 173 8.73 -5.17 -7.09
C VAL A 173 8.91 -4.83 -5.62
N LYS A 174 10.13 -4.46 -5.19
CA LYS A 174 10.46 -4.40 -3.75
C LYS A 174 9.64 -3.36 -2.98
N VAL A 175 9.51 -2.14 -3.52
CA VAL A 175 8.76 -1.06 -2.86
C VAL A 175 7.25 -1.37 -2.87
N GLU A 176 6.73 -1.93 -3.96
CA GLU A 176 5.32 -2.33 -4.05
C GLU A 176 4.99 -3.49 -3.08
N GLN A 177 5.87 -4.50 -3.00
CA GLN A 177 5.74 -5.58 -2.01
C GLN A 177 5.81 -5.04 -0.58
N PHE A 178 6.68 -4.06 -0.32
CA PHE A 178 6.75 -3.39 0.97
C PHE A 178 5.45 -2.66 1.31
N VAL A 179 4.93 -1.82 0.42
CA VAL A 179 3.64 -1.11 0.62
C VAL A 179 2.49 -2.10 0.79
N THR A 180 2.51 -3.22 0.06
CA THR A 180 1.55 -4.32 0.24
C THR A 180 1.65 -4.93 1.63
N ALA A 181 2.87 -5.13 2.14
CA ALA A 181 3.10 -5.65 3.49
C ALA A 181 2.61 -4.70 4.59
N LEU A 182 2.53 -3.39 4.33
CA LEU A 182 1.90 -2.42 5.24
C LEU A 182 0.35 -2.49 5.23
N GLY A 183 -0.23 -3.34 4.37
CA GLY A 183 -1.67 -3.61 4.31
C GLY A 183 -2.44 -2.87 3.22
N ALA A 184 -1.77 -2.06 2.40
CA ALA A 184 -2.40 -1.38 1.27
C ALA A 184 -2.52 -2.30 0.04
N LYS A 185 -3.50 -2.02 -0.82
CA LYS A 185 -3.57 -2.60 -2.17
C LYS A 185 -2.74 -1.73 -3.11
N VAL A 186 -1.66 -2.28 -3.66
CA VAL A 186 -0.90 -1.59 -4.70
C VAL A 186 -1.68 -1.57 -6.02
N VAL A 187 -1.75 -0.40 -6.63
CA VAL A 187 -2.37 -0.17 -7.95
C VAL A 187 -1.28 0.05 -8.99
N ASP A 188 -1.29 -0.78 -10.03
CA ASP A 188 -0.43 -0.60 -11.21
C ASP A 188 -1.06 0.42 -12.16
N TYR A 189 -0.23 1.14 -12.93
CA TYR A 189 -0.70 2.20 -13.81
C TYR A 189 0.23 2.41 -15.01
N PRO A 190 -0.28 2.85 -16.18
CA PRO A 190 0.48 2.79 -17.44
C PRO A 190 1.82 3.54 -17.44
N THR A 191 1.87 4.68 -16.77
CA THR A 191 3.09 5.50 -16.72
C THR A 191 3.99 5.20 -15.53
N LYS A 192 3.83 4.06 -14.82
CA LYS A 192 4.59 3.73 -13.59
C LYS A 192 6.07 4.00 -13.69
N MET A 193 6.71 3.43 -14.70
CA MET A 193 8.16 3.51 -14.91
C MET A 193 8.64 4.77 -15.64
N GLN A 194 7.73 5.68 -16.01
CA GLN A 194 8.10 6.97 -16.59
C GLN A 194 8.65 7.93 -15.53
N CYS A 195 9.55 8.81 -15.98
CA CYS A 195 10.11 9.90 -15.17
C CYS A 195 9.01 10.86 -14.71
N CYS A 196 9.20 11.49 -13.54
CA CYS A 196 8.31 12.55 -13.04
C CYS A 196 8.44 13.88 -13.83
N GLY A 197 9.52 14.03 -14.62
CA GLY A 197 9.80 15.23 -15.42
C GLY A 197 10.43 16.40 -14.65
N GLY A 198 10.62 16.30 -13.33
CA GLY A 198 11.06 17.42 -12.49
C GLY A 198 12.40 18.05 -12.87
N ALA A 199 13.30 17.33 -13.55
CA ALA A 199 14.56 17.90 -14.03
C ALA A 199 14.38 18.96 -15.13
N LEU A 200 13.29 18.90 -15.92
CA LEU A 200 13.01 19.88 -16.98
C LEU A 200 12.80 21.29 -16.42
N ASP A 201 12.21 21.39 -15.22
CA ASP A 201 11.97 22.67 -14.56
C ASP A 201 13.30 23.42 -14.28
N ARG A 202 14.38 22.68 -14.04
CA ARG A 202 15.71 23.25 -13.76
C ARG A 202 16.40 23.86 -14.97
N VAL A 203 15.93 23.56 -16.17
CA VAL A 203 16.47 24.08 -17.43
C VAL A 203 15.49 25.04 -18.13
N GLY A 204 14.46 25.50 -17.42
CA GLY A 204 13.47 26.45 -17.93
C GLY A 204 12.30 25.80 -18.70
N GLU A 205 12.27 24.47 -18.82
CA GLU A 205 11.24 23.72 -19.53
C GLU A 205 10.05 23.38 -18.61
N ARG A 206 9.48 24.43 -17.99
CA ARG A 206 8.41 24.34 -17.00
C ARG A 206 7.19 23.57 -17.50
N GLU A 207 6.73 23.90 -18.70
CA GLU A 207 5.57 23.25 -19.33
C GLU A 207 5.83 21.77 -19.61
N GLY A 208 7.04 21.42 -20.04
CA GLY A 208 7.47 20.04 -20.20
C GLY A 208 7.42 19.28 -18.86
N ALA A 209 7.95 19.88 -17.79
CA ALA A 209 7.88 19.29 -16.44
C ALA A 209 6.42 19.05 -16.01
N LEU A 210 5.54 20.05 -16.19
CA LEU A 210 4.12 19.93 -15.87
C LEU A 210 3.40 18.88 -16.72
N ALA A 211 3.76 18.73 -18.00
CA ALA A 211 3.18 17.71 -18.87
C ALA A 211 3.45 16.29 -18.38
N PHE A 212 4.67 15.99 -17.91
CA PHE A 212 4.98 14.70 -17.28
C PHE A 212 4.22 14.49 -15.97
N CYS A 213 4.13 15.53 -15.14
CA CYS A 213 3.38 15.48 -13.88
C CYS A 213 1.89 15.18 -14.13
N ARG A 214 1.25 16.00 -14.97
CA ARG A 214 -0.15 15.87 -15.39
C ARG A 214 -0.46 14.48 -15.90
N ARG A 215 0.30 13.99 -16.89
CA ARG A 215 0.08 12.67 -17.50
C ARG A 215 0.05 11.56 -16.47
N LYS A 216 0.95 11.59 -15.48
CA LYS A 216 0.98 10.57 -14.43
C LYS A 216 -0.20 10.73 -13.48
N LEU A 217 -0.51 11.94 -13.03
CA LEU A 217 -1.62 12.19 -12.12
C LEU A 217 -2.99 11.85 -12.75
N GLU A 218 -3.15 12.06 -14.05
CA GLU A 218 -4.33 11.64 -14.81
C GLU A 218 -4.49 10.12 -14.84
N ASP A 219 -3.40 9.38 -15.06
CA ASP A 219 -3.42 7.92 -14.95
C ASP A 219 -3.85 7.49 -13.54
N LEU A 220 -3.24 8.07 -12.50
CA LEU A 220 -3.55 7.75 -11.12
C LEU A 220 -5.02 8.03 -10.75
N LYS A 221 -5.57 9.15 -11.23
CA LYS A 221 -6.98 9.47 -11.06
C LYS A 221 -7.88 8.45 -11.77
N ARG A 222 -7.54 8.07 -13.00
CA ARG A 222 -8.29 7.07 -13.78
C ARG A 222 -8.28 5.69 -13.10
N GLU A 223 -7.17 5.33 -12.47
CA GLU A 223 -7.06 4.09 -11.69
C GLU A 223 -7.62 4.21 -10.25
N GLU A 224 -8.27 5.32 -9.91
CA GLU A 224 -8.93 5.57 -8.62
C GLU A 224 -8.02 5.27 -7.42
N VAL A 225 -6.79 5.81 -7.45
CA VAL A 225 -5.85 5.66 -6.34
C VAL A 225 -6.20 6.63 -5.21
N ASP A 226 -6.03 6.19 -3.97
CA ASP A 226 -6.22 7.01 -2.79
C ASP A 226 -4.98 7.87 -2.49
N ALA A 227 -3.80 7.39 -2.87
CA ALA A 227 -2.56 8.13 -2.72
C ALA A 227 -1.46 7.63 -3.67
N LEU A 228 -0.50 8.53 -3.94
CA LEU A 228 0.79 8.22 -4.55
C LEU A 228 1.89 8.19 -3.49
N VAL A 229 2.66 7.10 -3.44
CA VAL A 229 3.85 6.99 -2.59
C VAL A 229 5.10 7.27 -3.41
N VAL A 230 5.93 8.18 -2.91
CA VAL A 230 7.23 8.52 -3.49
C VAL A 230 8.35 8.19 -2.51
N VAL A 231 9.54 7.97 -3.06
CA VAL A 231 10.77 7.66 -2.29
C VAL A 231 11.89 8.65 -2.59
N CYS A 232 11.54 9.82 -3.12
CA CYS A 232 12.50 10.87 -3.47
C CYS A 232 11.89 12.26 -3.22
N PRO A 233 12.61 13.18 -2.55
CA PRO A 233 12.12 14.53 -2.28
C PRO A 233 11.88 15.34 -3.56
N SER A 234 12.67 15.12 -4.63
CA SER A 234 12.44 15.78 -5.92
C SER A 234 11.17 15.29 -6.60
N CYS A 235 10.84 13.99 -6.46
CA CYS A 235 9.58 13.44 -6.94
C CYS A 235 8.40 13.92 -6.10
N PHE A 236 8.58 14.02 -4.77
CA PHE A 236 7.60 14.63 -3.88
C PHE A 236 7.29 16.05 -4.31
N GLN A 237 8.30 16.91 -4.47
CA GLN A 237 8.12 18.27 -4.97
C GLN A 237 7.34 18.32 -6.29
N GLN A 238 7.65 17.39 -7.20
CA GLN A 238 7.05 17.35 -8.52
C GLN A 238 5.58 16.93 -8.51
N PHE A 239 5.17 16.04 -7.61
CA PHE A 239 3.78 15.61 -7.53
C PHE A 239 2.97 16.40 -6.52
N ASP A 240 3.52 16.84 -5.39
CA ASP A 240 2.79 17.62 -4.39
C ASP A 240 2.74 19.11 -4.76
N LEU A 241 3.88 19.81 -4.78
CA LEU A 241 3.88 21.27 -4.98
C LEU A 241 3.32 21.69 -6.35
N ASN A 242 3.65 20.94 -7.39
CA ASN A 242 3.28 21.29 -8.76
C ASN A 242 1.82 20.95 -9.12
N GLN A 243 1.12 20.15 -8.32
CA GLN A 243 -0.34 20.02 -8.44
C GLN A 243 -1.04 21.37 -8.28
N ALA A 244 -0.52 22.27 -7.43
CA ALA A 244 -1.09 23.60 -7.27
C ALA A 244 -1.02 24.44 -8.56
N ALA A 245 -0.02 24.21 -9.42
CA ALA A 245 0.06 24.89 -10.71
C ALA A 245 -1.00 24.34 -11.68
N LEU A 246 -1.19 23.01 -11.71
CA LEU A 246 -2.22 22.34 -12.52
C LEU A 246 -3.63 22.75 -12.08
N GLN A 247 -3.89 22.79 -10.77
CA GLN A 247 -5.16 23.24 -10.20
C GLN A 247 -5.48 24.71 -10.53
N ARG A 248 -4.47 25.60 -10.54
CA ARG A 248 -4.65 27.00 -10.99
C ARG A 248 -4.96 27.10 -12.48
N ALA A 249 -4.57 26.11 -13.27
CA ALA A 249 -4.96 25.97 -14.67
C ALA A 249 -6.37 25.35 -14.84
N ASN A 250 -7.14 25.22 -13.75
CA ASN A 250 -8.47 24.60 -13.69
C ASN A 250 -8.48 23.12 -14.10
N GLU A 251 -7.37 22.41 -13.89
CA GLU A 251 -7.34 20.96 -14.04
C GLU A 251 -7.85 20.30 -12.76
N ASP A 252 -8.81 19.39 -12.91
CA ASP A 252 -9.39 18.62 -11.80
C ASP A 252 -8.44 17.49 -11.38
N ILE A 253 -7.34 17.86 -10.72
CA ILE A 253 -6.30 16.95 -10.24
C ILE A 253 -6.10 17.18 -8.74
N HIS A 254 -6.33 16.11 -7.97
CA HIS A 254 -6.11 16.10 -6.53
C HIS A 254 -5.76 14.68 -6.09
N VAL A 255 -4.47 14.36 -6.12
CA VAL A 255 -3.92 13.07 -5.69
C VAL A 255 -3.05 13.31 -4.46
N PRO A 256 -3.44 12.82 -3.28
CA PRO A 256 -2.58 12.86 -2.08
C PRO A 256 -1.23 12.19 -2.36
N VAL A 257 -0.15 12.84 -1.94
CA VAL A 257 1.21 12.33 -2.14
C VAL A 257 1.85 12.10 -0.78
N PHE A 258 2.33 10.89 -0.53
CA PHE A 258 3.09 10.57 0.67
C PHE A 258 4.52 10.22 0.30
N PHE A 259 5.46 10.71 1.09
CA PHE A 259 6.79 10.14 1.15
C PHE A 259 6.74 8.82 1.94
N LEU A 260 7.54 7.81 1.54
CA LEU A 260 7.45 6.46 2.11
C LEU A 260 7.55 6.42 3.65
N SER A 261 8.40 7.25 4.26
CA SER A 261 8.52 7.32 5.72
C SER A 261 7.28 7.89 6.42
N GLU A 262 6.49 8.73 5.75
CA GLU A 262 5.23 9.25 6.31
C GLU A 262 4.19 8.13 6.45
N LEU A 263 4.06 7.27 5.44
CA LEU A 263 3.21 6.08 5.57
C LEU A 263 3.69 5.15 6.68
N ILE A 264 5.00 4.95 6.83
CA ILE A 264 5.52 4.10 7.89
C ILE A 264 5.19 4.69 9.26
N ALA A 265 5.44 5.99 9.46
CA ALA A 265 5.14 6.69 10.71
C ALA A 265 3.63 6.65 11.05
N LEU A 266 2.76 6.93 10.07
CA LEU A 266 1.31 6.80 10.23
C LEU A 266 0.91 5.36 10.64
N GLY A 267 1.46 4.35 9.96
CA GLY A 267 1.16 2.96 10.24
C GLY A 267 1.68 2.47 11.60
N MET A 268 2.75 3.09 12.12
CA MET A 268 3.27 2.84 13.47
C MET A 268 2.48 3.56 14.56
N GLY A 269 1.61 4.49 14.18
CA GLY A 269 0.64 5.13 15.07
C GLY A 269 0.88 6.60 15.34
N HIS A 270 1.90 7.21 14.72
CA HIS A 270 2.14 8.65 14.81
C HIS A 270 0.99 9.46 14.21
N THR A 271 0.74 10.62 14.81
CA THR A 271 -0.34 11.51 14.37
C THR A 271 0.08 12.34 13.15
N PRO A 272 -0.87 12.75 12.29
CA PRO A 272 -0.60 13.67 11.18
C PRO A 272 0.16 14.93 11.60
N GLU A 273 -0.15 15.47 12.78
CA GLU A 273 0.46 16.67 13.35
C GLU A 273 1.90 16.42 13.80
N GLU A 274 2.20 15.28 14.42
CA GLU A 274 3.57 14.90 14.80
C GLU A 274 4.49 14.73 13.59
N ILE A 275 3.93 14.27 12.47
CA ILE A 275 4.64 14.07 11.20
C ILE A 275 4.83 15.39 10.46
N GLY A 276 3.84 16.30 10.52
CA GLY A 276 3.82 17.58 9.80
C GLY A 276 3.13 17.50 8.44
N LEU A 277 2.05 16.70 8.34
CA LEU A 277 1.31 16.51 7.09
C LEU A 277 0.53 17.76 6.64
N ASP A 278 0.30 18.72 7.54
CA ASP A 278 -0.28 20.03 7.23
C ASP A 278 0.64 20.90 6.35
N MET A 279 1.93 20.55 6.27
CA MET A 279 2.91 21.22 5.42
C MET A 279 2.83 20.80 3.95
N HIS A 280 2.04 19.77 3.62
CA HIS A 280 1.82 19.34 2.23
C HIS A 280 1.06 20.41 1.46
N ARG A 281 1.37 20.54 0.16
CA ARG A 281 0.64 21.47 -0.70
C ARG A 281 -0.72 20.93 -1.08
N VAL A 282 -0.82 19.62 -1.28
CA VAL A 282 -2.08 18.91 -1.55
C VAL A 282 -2.57 18.30 -0.26
N SER A 283 -3.84 18.53 0.06
CA SER A 283 -4.43 17.98 1.27
C SER A 283 -4.41 16.45 1.24
N VAL A 284 -3.92 15.85 2.33
CA VAL A 284 -3.98 14.40 2.56
C VAL A 284 -5.20 14.00 3.39
N GLU A 285 -6.02 14.96 3.82
CA GLU A 285 -7.21 14.72 4.62
C GLU A 285 -8.21 13.74 3.98
N PRO A 286 -8.48 13.78 2.65
CA PRO A 286 -9.35 12.79 2.02
C PRO A 286 -8.83 11.34 2.19
N PHE A 287 -7.52 11.15 2.14
CA PHE A 287 -6.89 9.86 2.38
C PHE A 287 -7.05 9.44 3.85
N LEU A 288 -6.75 10.35 4.80
CA LEU A 288 -6.84 10.06 6.24
C LEU A 288 -8.27 9.74 6.67
N ALA A 289 -9.25 10.52 6.22
CA ALA A 289 -10.67 10.29 6.51
C ALA A 289 -11.14 8.95 5.95
N LYS A 290 -10.79 8.64 4.69
CA LYS A 290 -11.11 7.35 4.08
C LYS A 290 -10.45 6.20 4.85
N TRP A 291 -9.17 6.31 5.18
CA TRP A 291 -8.44 5.28 5.92
C TRP A 291 -9.02 5.04 7.32
N GLY A 292 -9.41 6.10 8.04
CA GLY A 292 -10.09 6.00 9.33
C GLY A 292 -11.44 5.27 9.24
N ALA A 293 -12.24 5.56 8.21
CA ALA A 293 -13.47 4.83 7.94
C ALA A 293 -13.20 3.35 7.65
N ARG A 294 -12.22 3.03 6.80
CA ARG A 294 -11.84 1.64 6.46
C ARG A 294 -11.34 0.86 7.67
N ALA A 295 -10.62 1.49 8.59
CA ALA A 295 -10.19 0.85 9.83
C ALA A 295 -11.40 0.46 10.70
N SER A 296 -12.38 1.36 10.82
CA SER A 296 -13.63 1.11 11.55
C SER A 296 -14.45 0.00 10.90
N ASP A 297 -14.53 -0.01 9.57
CA ASP A 297 -15.20 -1.06 8.80
C ASP A 297 -14.54 -2.43 9.02
N LYS A 298 -13.20 -2.48 8.98
CA LYS A 298 -12.45 -3.71 9.23
C LYS A 298 -12.74 -4.26 10.62
N GLU A 299 -12.74 -3.42 11.65
CA GLU A 299 -13.08 -3.82 13.02
C GLU A 299 -14.51 -4.36 13.12
N ARG A 300 -15.45 -3.75 12.40
CA ARG A 300 -16.84 -4.22 12.32
C ARG A 300 -16.92 -5.61 11.68
N ILE A 301 -16.27 -5.81 10.54
CA ILE A 301 -16.29 -7.09 9.80
C ILE A 301 -15.54 -8.18 10.57
N ALA A 302 -14.46 -7.84 11.27
CA ALA A 302 -13.65 -8.78 12.04
C ALA A 302 -14.42 -9.43 13.20
N LYS A 303 -15.58 -8.91 13.60
CA LYS A 303 -16.46 -9.54 14.61
C LYS A 303 -17.09 -10.83 14.11
N ASP A 304 -17.39 -10.90 12.82
CA ASP A 304 -18.15 -11.99 12.22
C ASP A 304 -17.33 -12.81 11.22
N PHE A 305 -16.20 -12.27 10.74
CA PHE A 305 -15.40 -12.87 9.68
C PHE A 305 -13.89 -12.81 9.95
N ASP A 306 -13.16 -13.82 9.48
CA ASP A 306 -11.70 -13.72 9.32
C ASP A 306 -11.37 -12.87 8.09
N VAL A 307 -11.14 -11.57 8.31
CA VAL A 307 -10.84 -10.59 7.25
C VAL A 307 -9.62 -10.98 6.43
N ALA A 308 -8.61 -11.61 7.04
CA ALA A 308 -7.41 -12.04 6.32
C ALA A 308 -7.72 -13.20 5.37
N LEU A 309 -8.54 -14.15 5.82
CA LEU A 309 -9.00 -15.27 5.01
C LEU A 309 -9.91 -14.81 3.87
N LEU A 310 -10.84 -13.89 4.13
CA LEU A 310 -11.65 -13.24 3.10
C LEU A 310 -10.78 -12.53 2.06
N GLY A 311 -9.72 -11.83 2.50
CA GLY A 311 -8.74 -11.19 1.62
C GLY A 311 -8.07 -12.19 0.67
N LYS A 312 -7.65 -13.35 1.19
CA LYS A 312 -7.10 -14.44 0.36
C LYS A 312 -8.12 -14.99 -0.63
N CYS A 313 -9.37 -15.13 -0.21
CA CYS A 313 -10.46 -15.58 -1.09
C CYS A 313 -10.66 -14.63 -2.27
N TYR A 314 -10.77 -13.33 -1.97
CA TYR A 314 -10.98 -12.30 -2.98
C TYR A 314 -9.81 -12.15 -3.95
N ALA A 315 -8.58 -12.36 -3.50
CA ALA A 315 -7.41 -12.37 -4.36
C ALA A 315 -7.34 -13.60 -5.27
N CYS A 316 -7.79 -14.76 -4.80
CA CYS A 316 -7.68 -16.02 -5.52
C CYS A 316 -8.72 -16.15 -6.66
N GLN A 317 -9.99 -15.84 -6.38
CA GLN A 317 -11.13 -15.92 -7.30
C GLN A 317 -11.29 -17.23 -8.11
N ALA A 318 -10.55 -18.29 -7.78
CA ALA A 318 -10.44 -19.48 -8.64
C ALA A 318 -11.77 -20.21 -8.87
N CYS A 319 -12.66 -20.24 -7.86
CA CYS A 319 -13.95 -20.94 -7.95
C CYS A 319 -15.08 -20.06 -8.52
N LYS A 320 -14.79 -18.85 -9.01
CA LYS A 320 -15.81 -17.87 -9.46
C LYS A 320 -16.72 -18.47 -10.54
N ASP A 321 -16.13 -19.14 -11.53
CA ASP A 321 -16.84 -19.63 -12.71
C ASP A 321 -17.47 -21.02 -12.51
N ASP A 322 -17.16 -21.69 -11.39
CA ASP A 322 -17.71 -22.99 -11.04
C ASP A 322 -19.00 -22.91 -10.19
N CYS A 323 -19.36 -21.71 -9.71
CA CYS A 323 -20.58 -21.53 -8.92
C CYS A 323 -21.82 -21.83 -9.78
N PRO A 324 -22.66 -22.83 -9.42
CA PRO A 324 -23.82 -23.20 -10.24
C PRO A 324 -24.84 -22.08 -10.41
N VAL A 325 -24.88 -21.11 -9.49
CA VAL A 325 -25.75 -19.94 -9.59
C VAL A 325 -25.18 -18.96 -10.61
N CYS A 326 -23.88 -18.68 -10.57
CA CYS A 326 -23.22 -17.77 -11.51
C CYS A 326 -23.32 -18.24 -12.97
N THR A 327 -23.34 -19.55 -13.20
CA THR A 327 -23.48 -20.11 -14.56
C THR A 327 -24.88 -19.92 -15.15
N VAL A 328 -25.89 -19.62 -14.31
CA VAL A 328 -27.30 -19.42 -14.72
C VAL A 328 -27.72 -17.96 -14.59
N ASP A 329 -27.27 -17.27 -13.55
CA ASP A 329 -27.56 -15.87 -13.22
C ASP A 329 -26.25 -15.08 -13.13
N GLY A 330 -25.92 -14.37 -14.22
CA GLY A 330 -24.70 -13.59 -14.33
C GLY A 330 -24.64 -12.37 -13.40
N GLU A 331 -25.77 -11.95 -12.81
CA GLU A 331 -25.78 -10.84 -11.84
C GLU A 331 -25.21 -11.26 -10.49
N PHE A 332 -25.32 -12.54 -10.13
CA PHE A 332 -24.76 -13.03 -8.89
C PHE A 332 -23.26 -13.30 -9.05
N GLN A 333 -22.44 -12.56 -8.30
CA GLN A 333 -20.98 -12.71 -8.31
C GLN A 333 -20.47 -12.84 -6.86
N PRO A 334 -20.27 -14.06 -6.34
CA PRO A 334 -19.99 -14.27 -4.93
C PRO A 334 -18.65 -13.67 -4.51
N THR A 335 -17.65 -13.70 -5.40
CA THR A 335 -16.35 -13.06 -5.15
C THR A 335 -16.48 -11.54 -5.09
N GLU A 336 -17.40 -10.91 -5.83
CA GLU A 336 -17.61 -9.47 -5.73
C GLU A 336 -18.30 -9.08 -4.43
N VAL A 337 -19.22 -9.90 -3.91
CA VAL A 337 -19.80 -9.70 -2.57
C VAL A 337 -18.72 -9.74 -1.49
N ILE A 338 -17.76 -10.68 -1.58
CA ILE A 338 -16.60 -10.66 -0.68
C ILE A 338 -15.74 -9.41 -0.89
N GLY A 339 -15.58 -8.94 -2.14
CA GLY A 339 -14.90 -7.70 -2.46
C GLY A 339 -15.55 -6.47 -1.81
N GLN A 340 -16.89 -6.36 -1.89
CA GLN A 340 -17.69 -5.33 -1.23
C GLN A 340 -17.54 -5.38 0.28
N LEU A 341 -17.58 -6.59 0.86
CA LEU A 341 -17.32 -6.79 2.29
C LEU A 341 -15.91 -6.29 2.65
N LEU A 342 -14.88 -6.66 1.89
CA LEU A 342 -13.51 -6.15 2.08
C LEU A 342 -13.36 -4.65 1.79
N ARG A 343 -14.39 -4.00 1.26
CA ARG A 343 -14.49 -2.56 1.12
C ARG A 343 -15.34 -1.91 2.21
N GLY A 344 -15.73 -2.64 3.26
CA GLY A 344 -16.52 -2.07 4.35
C GLY A 344 -18.01 -1.90 4.02
N GLU A 345 -18.45 -2.30 2.83
CA GLU A 345 -19.79 -2.10 2.29
C GLU A 345 -20.78 -3.18 2.80
N ILE A 346 -20.67 -3.60 4.06
CA ILE A 346 -21.48 -4.73 4.58
C ILE A 346 -22.97 -4.37 4.65
N ASP A 347 -23.32 -3.11 4.88
CA ASP A 347 -24.72 -2.66 4.92
C ASP A 347 -25.34 -2.71 3.51
N GLU A 348 -24.59 -2.28 2.49
CA GLU A 348 -24.97 -2.38 1.08
C GLU A 348 -25.08 -3.84 0.64
N VAL A 349 -24.13 -4.70 1.04
CA VAL A 349 -24.16 -6.15 0.76
C VAL A 349 -25.43 -6.78 1.32
N VAL A 350 -25.74 -6.47 2.58
CA VAL A 350 -26.94 -6.97 3.28
C VAL A 350 -28.21 -6.49 2.59
N ALA A 351 -28.29 -5.20 2.25
CA ALA A 351 -29.46 -4.59 1.62
C ALA A 351 -29.67 -5.03 0.16
N ALA A 352 -28.60 -5.32 -0.59
CA ALA A 352 -28.69 -5.67 -2.02
C ALA A 352 -29.34 -7.04 -2.27
N GLY A 353 -29.46 -7.88 -1.25
CA GLY A 353 -30.15 -9.17 -1.31
C GLY A 353 -29.46 -10.26 -2.14
N GLN A 354 -28.35 -9.96 -2.82
CA GLN A 354 -27.59 -10.92 -3.64
C GLN A 354 -27.13 -12.14 -2.82
N LEU A 355 -26.85 -11.95 -1.52
CA LEU A 355 -26.45 -13.02 -0.61
C LEU A 355 -27.49 -14.17 -0.52
N TRP A 356 -28.77 -13.89 -0.80
CA TRP A 356 -29.84 -14.88 -0.79
C TRP A 356 -29.85 -15.80 -2.02
N LYS A 357 -29.13 -15.42 -3.09
CA LYS A 357 -28.94 -16.27 -4.26
C LYS A 357 -27.95 -17.42 -3.99
N CYS A 358 -27.12 -17.31 -2.95
CA CYS A 358 -26.26 -18.42 -2.52
C CYS A 358 -27.10 -19.61 -2.05
N LEU A 359 -26.97 -20.75 -2.73
CA LEU A 359 -27.73 -21.97 -2.44
C LEU A 359 -27.16 -22.82 -1.30
N GLU A 360 -25.98 -22.47 -0.78
CA GLU A 360 -25.26 -23.30 0.21
C GLU A 360 -25.08 -24.76 -0.28
N CYS A 361 -24.75 -24.94 -1.57
CA CYS A 361 -24.47 -26.27 -2.15
C CYS A 361 -23.03 -26.75 -1.89
N TYR A 362 -22.20 -25.90 -1.26
CA TYR A 362 -20.80 -26.17 -0.88
C TYR A 362 -19.83 -26.51 -2.02
N THR A 363 -20.22 -26.34 -3.29
CA THR A 363 -19.31 -26.52 -4.45
C THR A 363 -18.01 -25.72 -4.30
N CYS A 364 -18.11 -24.49 -3.80
CA CYS A 364 -16.94 -23.64 -3.54
C CYS A 364 -15.98 -24.22 -2.49
N GLN A 365 -16.46 -25.02 -1.54
CA GLN A 365 -15.63 -25.63 -0.51
C GLN A 365 -14.83 -26.81 -1.05
N GLU A 366 -15.44 -27.64 -1.92
CA GLU A 366 -14.78 -28.77 -2.58
C GLU A 366 -13.69 -28.31 -3.55
N LEU A 367 -13.86 -27.14 -4.16
CA LEU A 367 -12.87 -26.54 -5.07
C LEU A 367 -11.77 -25.75 -4.34
N CYS A 368 -12.03 -25.34 -3.09
CA CYS A 368 -11.12 -24.50 -2.34
C CYS A 368 -10.06 -25.34 -1.60
N HIS A 369 -8.86 -25.42 -2.18
CA HIS A 369 -7.69 -26.07 -1.56
C HIS A 369 -7.35 -25.53 -0.16
N SER A 370 -7.74 -24.30 0.15
CA SER A 370 -7.49 -23.66 1.45
C SER A 370 -8.70 -23.69 2.40
N HIS A 371 -9.82 -24.29 1.98
CA HIS A 371 -11.08 -24.38 2.73
C HIS A 371 -11.47 -23.08 3.43
N ILE A 372 -11.46 -21.96 2.70
CA ILE A 372 -11.71 -20.60 3.24
C ILE A 372 -13.12 -20.45 3.83
N GLY A 373 -14.08 -21.25 3.37
CA GLY A 373 -15.45 -21.26 3.90
C GLY A 373 -16.34 -20.18 3.30
N MET A 374 -16.40 -20.10 1.96
CA MET A 374 -17.25 -19.15 1.25
C MET A 374 -18.74 -19.36 1.55
N ALA A 375 -19.21 -20.61 1.60
CA ALA A 375 -20.62 -20.90 1.91
C ALA A 375 -20.96 -20.42 3.33
N GLU A 376 -20.05 -20.63 4.28
CA GLU A 376 -20.17 -20.19 5.66
C GLU A 376 -20.18 -18.67 5.77
N ALA A 377 -19.34 -17.96 5.00
CA ALA A 377 -19.36 -16.50 4.92
C ALA A 377 -20.72 -15.98 4.43
N PHE A 378 -21.28 -16.59 3.37
CA PHE A 378 -22.61 -16.22 2.87
C PHE A 378 -23.73 -16.54 3.86
N ARG A 379 -23.66 -17.68 4.56
CA ARG A 379 -24.61 -18.00 5.63
C ARG A 379 -24.55 -16.96 6.75
N LYS A 380 -23.34 -16.57 7.17
CA LYS A 380 -23.16 -15.52 8.17
C LYS A 380 -23.72 -14.16 7.71
N LEU A 381 -23.55 -13.81 6.44
CA LEU A 381 -24.20 -12.63 5.85
C LEU A 381 -25.73 -12.73 5.87
N LYS A 382 -26.32 -13.91 5.64
CA LYS A 382 -27.78 -14.14 5.78
C LYS A 382 -28.23 -13.94 7.22
N GLU A 383 -27.49 -14.45 8.20
CA GLU A 383 -27.77 -14.24 9.63
C GLU A 383 -27.78 -12.76 9.99
N ILE A 384 -26.76 -12.01 9.55
CA ILE A 384 -26.68 -10.55 9.75
C ILE A 384 -27.86 -9.84 9.08
N ALA A 385 -28.21 -10.22 7.85
CA ALA A 385 -29.34 -9.64 7.14
C ALA A 385 -30.68 -9.91 7.84
N MET A 386 -30.88 -11.12 8.37
CA MET A 386 -32.08 -11.45 9.15
C MET A 386 -32.16 -10.68 10.46
N ALA A 387 -31.04 -10.54 11.18
CA ALA A 387 -30.97 -9.76 12.41
C ALA A 387 -31.22 -8.26 12.18
N ALA A 388 -30.87 -7.75 10.99
CA ALA A 388 -31.15 -6.38 10.55
C ALA A 388 -32.52 -6.20 9.88
N GLU A 389 -33.40 -7.22 9.89
CA GLU A 389 -34.71 -7.22 9.22
C GLU A 389 -34.64 -6.91 7.70
N ALA A 390 -33.48 -7.15 7.08
CA ALA A 390 -33.21 -6.94 5.65
C ALA A 390 -33.39 -8.23 4.81
N GLY A 391 -33.82 -9.33 5.44
CA GLY A 391 -34.07 -10.61 4.77
C GLY A 391 -35.39 -10.63 3.96
N PRO A 392 -35.52 -11.53 2.97
CA PRO A 392 -36.76 -11.73 2.25
C PRO A 392 -37.90 -12.16 3.18
N GLU A 393 -39.08 -11.56 3.00
CA GLU A 393 -40.27 -11.88 3.78
C GLU A 393 -40.66 -13.37 3.67
N SER A 394 -40.34 -14.03 2.55
CA SER A 394 -40.55 -15.47 2.38
C SER A 394 -39.74 -16.30 3.38
N VAL A 395 -38.52 -15.88 3.71
CA VAL A 395 -37.65 -16.56 4.68
C VAL A 395 -38.13 -16.27 6.09
N ALA A 396 -38.42 -15.00 6.41
CA ALA A 396 -38.94 -14.62 7.73
C ALA A 396 -40.27 -15.34 8.03
N SER A 397 -41.18 -15.41 7.06
CA SER A 397 -42.46 -16.11 7.17
C SER A 397 -42.30 -17.62 7.34
N ALA A 398 -41.37 -18.24 6.58
CA ALA A 398 -41.05 -19.66 6.75
C ALA A 398 -40.48 -19.96 8.14
N TYR A 399 -39.61 -19.09 8.67
CA TYR A 399 -39.05 -19.22 10.00
C TYR A 399 -40.12 -19.09 11.10
N ARG A 400 -41.02 -18.09 11.01
CA ARG A 400 -42.17 -17.97 11.93
C ARG A 400 -43.06 -19.21 11.90
N THR A 401 -43.38 -19.71 10.70
CA THR A 401 -44.16 -20.95 10.54
C THR A 401 -43.44 -22.15 11.17
N PHE A 402 -42.12 -22.23 11.03
CA PHE A 402 -41.32 -23.27 11.65
C PHE A 402 -41.33 -23.20 13.18
N LEU A 403 -41.22 -22.01 13.76
CA LEU A 403 -41.33 -21.83 15.22
C LEU A 403 -42.71 -22.23 15.76
N GLU A 404 -43.78 -21.89 15.03
CA GLU A 404 -45.16 -22.21 15.44
C GLU A 404 -45.53 -23.69 15.25
N THR A 405 -45.09 -24.30 14.16
CA THR A 405 -45.61 -25.60 13.70
C THR A 405 -44.57 -26.72 13.72
N GLY A 406 -43.29 -26.39 13.93
CA GLY A 406 -42.17 -27.33 13.79
C GLY A 406 -41.94 -27.79 12.34
N ALA A 407 -42.60 -27.15 11.36
CA ALA A 407 -42.56 -27.53 9.96
C ALA A 407 -42.40 -26.30 9.04
N LEU A 408 -41.73 -26.49 7.91
CA LEU A 408 -41.49 -25.44 6.91
C LEU A 408 -42.57 -25.37 5.82
N GLY A 409 -43.64 -26.16 5.92
CA GLY A 409 -44.68 -26.22 4.90
C GLY A 409 -45.91 -27.02 5.30
N LYS A 410 -47.03 -26.73 4.65
CA LYS A 410 -48.30 -27.42 4.89
C LYS A 410 -48.33 -28.79 4.20
N PRO A 411 -48.87 -29.83 4.85
CA PRO A 411 -49.01 -31.14 4.25
C PRO A 411 -49.99 -31.12 3.07
N LYS A 412 -49.65 -31.84 2.00
CA LYS A 412 -50.54 -32.06 0.85
C LYS A 412 -51.43 -33.28 1.07
N GLU A 413 -52.36 -33.19 2.02
CA GLU A 413 -53.22 -34.32 2.42
C GLU A 413 -53.98 -34.96 1.24
N GLY A 414 -54.49 -34.16 0.31
CA GLY A 414 -55.14 -34.69 -0.90
C GLY A 414 -54.21 -35.50 -1.80
N ALA A 415 -52.92 -35.15 -1.87
CA ALA A 415 -51.92 -35.92 -2.61
C ALA A 415 -51.57 -37.22 -1.89
N ARG A 416 -51.48 -37.20 -0.54
CA ARG A 416 -51.27 -38.39 0.28
C ARG A 416 -52.42 -39.38 0.10
N ALA A 417 -53.66 -38.91 0.20
CA ALA A 417 -54.85 -39.72 -0.01
C ALA A 417 -54.89 -40.34 -1.41
N LYS A 418 -54.55 -39.57 -2.46
CA LYS A 418 -54.47 -40.09 -3.84
C LYS A 418 -53.44 -41.21 -4.02
N LEU A 419 -52.37 -41.20 -3.21
CA LEU A 419 -51.33 -42.23 -3.21
C LEU A 419 -51.59 -43.37 -2.21
N GLY A 420 -52.75 -43.38 -1.54
CA GLY A 420 -53.09 -44.39 -0.52
C GLY A 420 -52.29 -44.26 0.79
N LEU A 421 -51.66 -43.11 1.03
CA LEU A 421 -50.89 -42.83 2.24
C LEU A 421 -51.79 -42.25 3.34
N SER A 422 -51.62 -42.73 4.57
CA SER A 422 -52.28 -42.19 5.77
C SER A 422 -51.92 -40.70 6.00
N PRO A 423 -52.76 -39.91 6.69
CA PRO A 423 -52.41 -38.54 7.08
C PRO A 423 -51.08 -38.46 7.84
N LEU A 424 -50.40 -37.32 7.79
CA LEU A 424 -49.19 -37.15 8.60
C LEU A 424 -49.53 -37.21 10.10
N PRO A 425 -48.63 -37.77 10.94
CA PRO A 425 -48.71 -37.58 12.37
C PRO A 425 -48.73 -36.09 12.73
N VAL A 426 -49.41 -35.74 13.82
CA VAL A 426 -49.42 -34.37 14.36
C VAL A 426 -47.99 -33.94 14.65
N SER A 427 -47.58 -32.76 14.20
CA SER A 427 -46.24 -32.24 14.50
C SER A 427 -46.14 -31.84 15.98
N GLY A 428 -44.95 -31.98 16.56
CA GLY A 428 -44.65 -31.46 17.90
C GLY A 428 -44.40 -29.95 17.90
N GLY A 429 -45.15 -29.19 17.10
CA GLY A 429 -44.80 -27.84 16.68
C GLY A 429 -44.55 -26.84 17.80
N ASP A 430 -45.31 -26.96 18.89
CA ASP A 430 -45.19 -26.14 20.10
C ASP A 430 -43.92 -26.44 20.92
N VAL A 431 -43.24 -27.56 20.67
CA VAL A 431 -41.97 -27.92 21.34
C VAL A 431 -40.86 -26.96 20.91
N ILE A 432 -40.80 -26.56 19.64
CA ILE A 432 -39.73 -25.69 19.15
C ILE A 432 -39.82 -24.31 19.80
N ALA A 433 -41.00 -23.68 19.81
CA ALA A 433 -41.22 -22.43 20.53
C ALA A 433 -40.83 -22.54 22.01
N ARG A 434 -41.28 -23.59 22.72
CA ARG A 434 -40.94 -23.81 24.13
C ARG A 434 -39.44 -24.04 24.40
N LEU A 435 -38.71 -24.63 23.45
CA LEU A 435 -37.27 -24.84 23.59
C LEU A 435 -36.46 -23.57 23.34
N MET A 436 -37.01 -22.61 22.58
CA MET A 436 -36.37 -21.34 22.25
C MET A 436 -36.78 -20.20 23.21
N ASP A 437 -37.88 -20.36 23.94
CA ASP A 437 -38.22 -19.51 25.09
C ASP A 437 -37.23 -19.83 26.24
N GLU A 438 -36.12 -19.11 26.29
CA GLU A 438 -35.20 -19.11 27.44
C GLU A 438 -35.87 -18.41 28.64
N GLU A 439 -35.99 -19.11 29.79
CA GLU A 439 -36.21 -18.47 31.11
C GLU A 439 -34.99 -17.67 31.55
#